data_AF-A0A9E7H6F3-F1
#
_entry.id   AF-A0A9E7H6F3-F1
#
_cell.length_a   1.000
_cell.length_b   1.000
_cell.length_c   1.000
_cell.angle_alpha   90.00
_cell.angle_beta   90.00
_cell.angle_gamma   90.00
#
_symmetry.space_group_name_H-M   'P 1'
#
loop_
_entity.id
_entity.type
_entity.pdbx_description
1 polymer ?
#
loop_
_entity_poly.entity_id
_entity_poly.type
_entity_poly.pdbx_seq_one_letter_code
_entity_poly.pdbx_strand_id
1 'polypeptide(L)' 'MWAGCVFTATDEEMIDLFLLKKVRNLPLVLPPGFGIPELEVYKNPPWELVVSSSYYPAGVFCCFVRVPAPQPVTIG' A
#
# COMPACT_ATOMS: atom_id res chain seq x y z
N MET A 1 10.88 -12.99 16.78
CA MET A 1 9.47 -12.91 17.20
C MET A 1 9.02 -11.48 16.88
N TRP A 2 8.04 -11.29 15.98
CA TRP A 2 7.63 -9.96 15.47
C TRP A 2 6.50 -9.31 16.29
N ALA A 3 6.23 -9.84 17.48
CA ALA A 3 5.19 -9.32 18.36
C ALA A 3 5.60 -7.93 18.89
N GLY A 4 4.74 -6.94 18.74
CA GLY A 4 5.01 -5.55 19.13
C GLY A 4 5.70 -4.70 18.05
N CYS A 5 6.03 -5.26 16.88
CA CYS A 5 6.53 -4.48 15.74
C CYS A 5 5.37 -3.77 15.03
N VAL A 6 5.58 -2.50 14.68
CA VAL A 6 4.63 -1.69 13.91
C VAL A 6 5.26 -1.33 12.57
N PHE A 7 4.45 -1.26 11.53
CA PHE A 7 4.84 -0.80 10.21
C PHE A 7 5.03 0.72 10.23
N THR A 8 6.29 1.16 10.28
CA THR A 8 6.70 2.57 10.30
C THR A 8 7.75 2.82 9.23
N ALA A 9 7.39 2.58 7.96
CA ALA A 9 8.29 2.80 6.84
C ALA A 9 8.48 4.30 6.55
N THR A 10 9.70 4.72 6.21
CA THR A 10 9.97 6.06 5.68
C THR A 10 9.49 6.19 4.23
N ASP A 11 9.44 7.42 3.71
CA ASP A 11 9.09 7.66 2.30
C ASP A 11 10.05 6.94 1.34
N GLU A 12 11.35 6.94 1.63
CA GLU A 12 12.37 6.23 0.87
C GLU A 12 12.12 4.71 0.89
N GLU A 13 11.82 4.14 2.06
CA GLU A 13 11.50 2.72 2.20
C GLU A 13 10.19 2.35 1.47
N MET A 14 9.17 3.20 1.55
CA MET A 14 7.89 3.06 0.82
C MET A 14 8.11 2.95 -0.69
N ILE A 15 9.01 3.76 -1.24
CA ILE A 15 9.33 3.74 -2.67
C ILE A 15 10.20 2.52 -3.01
N ASP A 16 11.36 2.39 -2.37
CA ASP A 16 12.39 1.44 -2.80
C ASP A 16 12.08 0.00 -2.41
N LEU A 17 11.61 -0.22 -1.18
CA LEU A 17 11.40 -1.55 -0.63
C LEU A 17 10.02 -2.10 -0.92
N PHE A 18 9.01 -1.25 -1.13
CA PHE A 18 7.63 -1.68 -1.37
C PHE A 18 7.15 -1.41 -2.78
N LEU A 19 7.11 -0.14 -3.21
CA LEU A 19 6.54 0.21 -4.52
C LEU A 19 7.36 -0.34 -5.69
N LEU A 20 8.66 -0.08 -5.73
CA LEU A 20 9.54 -0.56 -6.81
C LEU A 20 9.58 -2.10 -6.86
N LYS A 21 9.62 -2.76 -5.70
CA LYS A 21 9.58 -4.22 -5.64
C LYS A 21 8.26 -4.79 -6.14
N LYS A 22 7.12 -4.21 -5.77
CA LYS A 22 5.79 -4.61 -6.27
C LYS A 22 5.72 -4.48 -7.80
N VAL A 23 6.18 -3.36 -8.36
CA VAL A 23 6.21 -3.14 -9.82
C VAL A 23 7.11 -4.15 -10.54
N ARG A 24 8.26 -4.50 -9.94
CA ARG A 24 9.20 -5.49 -10.48
C ARG A 24 8.82 -6.95 -10.17
N ASN A 25 7.68 -7.18 -9.51
CA ASN A 25 7.25 -8.50 -9.02
C ASN A 25 8.31 -9.22 -8.17
N LEU A 26 9.01 -8.46 -7.31
CA LEU A 26 10.01 -8.95 -6.37
C LEU A 26 9.39 -9.20 -5.00
N PRO A 27 9.94 -10.14 -4.20
CA PRO A 27 9.43 -10.43 -2.87
C PRO A 27 9.56 -9.21 -1.94
N LEU A 28 8.48 -8.90 -1.23
CA LEU A 28 8.42 -7.89 -0.18
C LEU A 28 8.95 -8.47 1.12
N VAL A 29 9.78 -7.70 1.84
CA VAL A 29 10.28 -8.08 3.16
C VAL A 29 9.26 -7.61 4.19
N LEU A 30 8.29 -8.47 4.50
CA LEU A 30 7.20 -8.20 5.43
C LEU A 30 7.17 -9.28 6.53
N PRO A 31 6.73 -8.93 7.76
CA PRO A 31 6.41 -9.91 8.79
C PRO A 31 5.53 -11.06 8.27
N PRO A 32 5.72 -12.30 8.78
CA PRO A 32 4.88 -13.44 8.39
C PRO A 32 3.39 -13.14 8.64
N GLY A 33 2.56 -13.36 7.62
CA GLY A 33 1.12 -13.07 7.69
C GLY A 33 0.75 -11.59 7.51
N PHE A 34 1.73 -10.71 7.30
CA PHE A 34 1.49 -9.32 6.92
C PHE A 34 1.65 -9.13 5.41
N GLY A 35 0.62 -8.57 4.79
CA GLY A 35 0.61 -8.20 3.38
C GLY A 35 0.05 -6.80 3.22
N ILE A 36 0.62 -6.03 2.30
CA ILE A 36 0.03 -4.78 1.84
C ILE A 36 -1.02 -5.15 0.77
N PRO A 37 -2.32 -4.92 1.02
CA PRO A 37 -3.38 -5.31 0.07
C PRO A 37 -3.38 -4.43 -1.18
N GLU A 38 -3.93 -4.96 -2.27
CA GLU A 38 -4.24 -4.17 -3.47
C GLU A 38 -5.72 -3.76 -3.43
N LEU A 39 -6.02 -2.47 -3.50
CA LEU A 39 -7.37 -1.93 -3.35
C LEU A 39 -7.79 -1.05 -4.53
N GLU A 40 -9.09 -1.09 -4.86
CA GLU A 40 -9.72 -0.17 -5.80
C GLU A 40 -10.13 1.14 -5.10
N VAL A 41 -9.14 1.89 -4.63
CA VAL A 41 -9.34 3.13 -3.85
C VAL A 41 -10.21 4.16 -4.57
N TYR A 42 -10.08 4.26 -5.90
CA TYR A 42 -10.82 5.26 -6.68
C TYR A 42 -12.27 4.88 -7.01
N LYS A 43 -12.69 3.65 -6.69
CA LYS A 43 -14.08 3.21 -6.96
C LYS A 43 -14.97 3.18 -5.72
N ASN A 44 -14.38 3.23 -4.53
CA ASN A 44 -15.09 3.05 -3.27
C ASN A 44 -14.83 4.26 -2.35
N PRO A 45 -15.81 4.66 -1.52
CA PRO A 45 -15.58 5.70 -0.53
C PRO A 45 -14.60 5.25 0.57
N PRO A 46 -13.91 6.19 1.25
CA PRO A 46 -12.86 5.84 2.21
C PRO A 46 -13.31 4.93 3.36
N TRP A 47 -14.55 5.04 3.83
CA TRP A 47 -15.09 4.21 4.92
C TRP A 47 -15.36 2.75 4.51
N GLU A 48 -15.38 2.45 3.22
CA GLU A 48 -15.49 1.08 2.70
C GLU A 48 -14.11 0.44 2.48
N LEU A 49 -13.02 1.23 2.58
CA LEU A 49 -11.64 0.75 2.50
C LEU A 49 -11.23 0.14 3.85
N VAL A 50 -11.81 -1.01 4.20
CA VAL A 50 -11.51 -1.71 5.45
C VAL A 50 -10.21 -2.49 5.29
N VAL A 51 -9.14 -1.98 5.90
CA VAL A 51 -7.86 -2.70 6.04
C VAL A 51 -7.56 -2.84 7.53
N SER A 52 -7.47 -4.08 8.00
CA SER A 52 -7.10 -4.37 9.38
C SER A 52 -5.83 -5.22 9.42
N SER A 53 -4.81 -4.75 10.14
CA SER A 53 -3.64 -5.54 10.50
C SER A 53 -3.13 -5.09 11.85
N SER A 54 -2.70 -6.03 12.69
CA SER A 54 -2.03 -5.72 13.97
C SER A 54 -0.67 -5.03 13.78
N TYR A 55 -0.14 -5.05 12.56
CA TYR A 55 1.11 -4.37 12.22
C TYR A 55 0.89 -2.91 11.83
N TYR A 56 -0.34 -2.47 11.52
CA TYR A 56 -0.58 -1.07 11.21
C TYR A 56 -0.74 -0.24 12.49
N PRO A 57 -0.16 0.98 12.56
CA PRO A 57 -0.45 1.91 13.64
C PRO A 57 -1.94 2.31 13.63
N ALA A 58 -2.44 2.73 14.79
CA ALA A 58 -3.83 3.18 14.91
C ALA A 58 -4.14 4.33 13.94
N GLY A 59 -5.18 4.17 13.11
CA GLY A 59 -5.62 5.20 12.15
C GLY A 59 -4.77 5.31 10.89
N VAL A 60 -3.78 4.43 10.69
CA VAL A 60 -2.93 4.42 9.49
C VAL A 60 -3.08 3.07 8.79
N PHE A 61 -3.23 3.06 7.48
CA PHE A 61 -3.13 1.85 6.67
C PHE A 61 -2.47 2.18 5.33
N CYS A 62 -1.82 1.18 4.73
CA CYS A 62 -1.20 1.32 3.41
C CYS A 62 -1.78 0.28 2.46
N CYS A 63 -1.90 0.61 1.18
CA CYS A 63 -2.33 -0.31 0.15
C CYS A 63 -1.61 -0.01 -1.17
N PHE A 64 -1.55 -1.01 -2.05
CA PHE A 64 -1.25 -0.78 -3.46
C PHE A 64 -2.53 -0.38 -4.17
N VAL A 65 -2.45 0.66 -5.00
CA VAL A 65 -3.58 1.13 -5.81
C VAL A 65 -3.18 1.17 -7.27
N ARG A 66 -4.11 0.78 -8.14
CA ARG A 66 -3.97 1.04 -9.58
C ARG A 66 -4.37 2.47 -9.85
N VAL A 67 -3.40 3.29 -10.20
CA VAL A 67 -3.65 4.66 -10.62
C VAL A 67 -4.21 4.63 -12.04
N PRO A 68 -5.39 5.22 -12.30
CA PRO A 68 -5.89 5.39 -13.66
C PRO A 68 -4.87 6.14 -14.51
N ALA A 69 -4.66 5.71 -15.75
CA ALA A 69 -3.82 6.46 -16.66
C ALA A 69 -4.36 7.91 -16.80
N PRO A 70 -3.50 8.93 -16.81
CA PRO A 70 -3.93 10.29 -17.09
C PRO A 70 -4.70 10.31 -18.41
N GLN A 71 -5.92 10.83 -18.41
CA GLN A 71 -6.63 11.02 -19.68
C GLN A 71 -5.83 12.04 -20.51
N PRO A 72 -5.59 11.77 -21.82
CA PRO A 72 -4.96 12.76 -22.68
C PRO A 72 -5.81 14.04 -22.66
N VAL A 73 -5.22 15.16 -22.25
CA VAL A 73 -5.88 16.46 -22.38
C VAL A 73 -6.02 16.74 -23.87
N THR A 74 -7.23 16.61 -24.40
CA THR A 74 -7.52 17.00 -25.79
C THR A 74 -7.79 18.50 -25.77
N ILE A 75 -6.83 19.31 -26.20
CA ILE A 75 -7.06 20.74 -26.47
C ILE A 75 -7.78 20.78 -27.82
N GLY A 76 -9.09 21.07 -27.78
CA GLY A 76 -9.91 21.37 -28.96
C GLY A 76 -9.83 22.83 -29.35
#